data_AF-A0A1S4E2B6-F1
#
_entry.id   AF-A0A1S4E2B6-F1
#
_cell.length_a   1.000
_cell.length_b   1.000
_cell.length_c   1.000
_cell.angle_alpha   90.00
_cell.angle_beta   90.00
_cell.angle_gamma   90.00
#
_symmetry.space_group_name_H-M   'P 1'
#
loop_
_entity.id
_entity.type
_entity.pdbx_description
1 polymer ?
#
loop_
_entity_poly.entity_id
_entity_poly.type
_entity_poly.pdbx_seq_one_letter_code
_entity_poly.pdbx_strand_id
1 'polypeptide(L)'
;MAMSLKTVMAIKSYQSQADALVKNYLLADHFVPFTSVLGGMLACKLIYDLTQLVSNFYFKSYLGLTKIQRVEWNNRGMSTFHAIYISIMSLYFVFWSDLFSDQRHAGLVTFQSSTLSTFILGISVGYFLADLGLIVWLYPSLGGMEYVVHHSLSGLAVAYSVFSGEGQLYTYMVLISEITTPEINMRWYLDTAGMKRSCAYLINGIVIFFAWLIARILLFGYTFYHVYLHYDQVIKMHVIGYLLVFGVPTVLGMMNLMWFGKIVKGLMKTISKR
;
A
#
# COMPACT_ATOMS: atom_id res chain seq x y z
N MET A 1 -22.23 -34.85 7.56
CA MET A 1 -21.93 -35.04 9.00
C MET A 1 -22.54 -33.85 9.75
N ALA A 2 -23.59 -34.06 10.54
CA ALA A 2 -24.28 -32.97 11.23
C ALA A 2 -23.40 -32.45 12.39
N MET A 3 -23.18 -31.13 12.47
CA MET A 3 -22.42 -30.52 13.56
C MET A 3 -23.17 -30.68 14.88
N SER A 4 -22.44 -30.99 15.95
CA SER A 4 -23.05 -31.14 17.28
C SER A 4 -23.63 -29.82 17.78
N LEU A 5 -24.72 -29.89 18.56
CA LEU A 5 -25.38 -28.72 19.15
C LEU A 5 -24.40 -27.86 19.98
N LYS A 6 -23.47 -28.51 20.70
CA LYS A 6 -22.39 -27.85 21.44
C LYS A 6 -21.47 -27.03 20.55
N THR A 7 -21.10 -27.57 19.38
CA THR A 7 -20.24 -26.88 18.41
C THR A 7 -20.95 -25.66 17.83
N VAL A 8 -22.24 -25.78 17.51
CA VAL A 8 -23.05 -24.67 16.99
C VAL A 8 -23.19 -23.54 18.02
N MET A 9 -23.42 -23.89 19.30
CA MET A 9 -23.49 -22.92 20.39
C MET A 9 -22.15 -22.21 20.64
N ALA A 10 -21.04 -22.95 20.61
CA ALA A 10 -19.71 -22.36 20.78
C ALA A 10 -19.39 -21.35 19.67
N ILE A 11 -19.68 -21.69 18.41
CA ILE A 11 -19.47 -20.77 17.27
C ILE A 11 -20.31 -19.50 17.41
N LYS A 12 -21.59 -19.62 17.79
CA LYS A 12 -22.45 -18.45 18.05
C LYS A 12 -21.92 -17.58 19.20
N SER A 13 -21.37 -18.20 20.25
CA SER A 13 -20.74 -17.46 21.36
C SER A 13 -19.51 -16.69 20.89
N TYR A 14 -18.62 -17.30 20.10
CA TYR A 14 -17.46 -16.62 19.55
C TYR A 14 -17.83 -15.49 18.60
N GLN A 15 -18.84 -15.70 17.75
CA GLN A 15 -19.36 -14.64 16.88
C GLN A 15 -19.93 -13.48 17.68
N SER A 16 -20.74 -13.75 18.70
CA SER A 16 -21.30 -12.71 19.59
C SER A 16 -20.22 -11.93 20.33
N GLN A 17 -19.18 -12.62 20.82
CA GLN A 17 -18.05 -11.97 21.49
C GLN A 17 -17.21 -11.13 20.52
N ALA A 18 -16.98 -11.64 19.30
CA ALA A 18 -16.28 -10.89 18.26
C ALA A 18 -17.09 -9.66 17.84
N ASP A 19 -18.40 -9.77 17.66
CA ASP A 19 -19.30 -8.66 17.34
C ASP A 19 -19.34 -7.61 18.44
N ALA A 20 -19.38 -8.04 19.71
CA ALA A 20 -19.32 -7.14 20.87
C ALA A 20 -17.97 -6.43 20.96
N LEU A 21 -16.87 -7.15 20.72
CA LEU A 21 -15.53 -6.58 20.68
C LEU A 21 -15.39 -5.55 19.56
N VAL A 22 -15.87 -5.89 18.35
CA VAL A 22 -15.88 -4.99 17.19
C VAL A 22 -16.72 -3.75 17.49
N LYS A 23 -17.93 -3.89 18.04
CA LYS A 23 -18.76 -2.73 18.41
C LYS A 23 -18.10 -1.86 19.47
N ASN A 24 -17.57 -2.45 20.54
CA ASN A 24 -16.92 -1.68 21.61
C ASN A 24 -15.64 -0.99 21.13
N TYR A 25 -14.88 -1.63 20.24
CA TYR A 25 -13.69 -1.05 19.63
C TYR A 25 -14.04 0.07 18.64
N LEU A 26 -15.09 -0.09 17.84
CA LEU A 26 -15.62 0.96 16.96
C LEU A 26 -16.14 2.16 17.76
N LEU A 27 -16.70 1.94 18.96
CA LEU A 27 -17.14 3.01 19.86
C LEU A 27 -15.97 3.69 20.60
N ALA A 28 -14.78 3.12 20.54
CA ALA A 28 -13.56 3.65 21.16
C ALA A 28 -12.67 4.34 20.11
N ASP A 29 -13.27 5.23 19.30
CA ASP A 29 -12.69 5.88 18.11
C ASP A 29 -11.24 6.39 18.30
N HIS A 30 -10.88 6.85 19.51
CA HIS A 30 -9.54 7.35 19.81
C HIS A 30 -8.43 6.29 19.77
N PHE A 31 -8.72 5.00 19.99
CA PHE A 31 -7.69 3.95 20.02
C PHE A 31 -7.43 3.30 18.67
N VAL A 32 -8.34 3.49 17.71
CA VAL A 32 -8.32 2.83 16.40
C VAL A 32 -7.03 3.13 15.62
N PRO A 33 -6.55 4.38 15.53
CA PRO A 33 -5.25 4.69 14.94
C PRO A 33 -4.08 3.88 15.52
N PHE A 34 -3.95 3.83 16.85
CA PHE A 34 -2.78 3.22 17.50
C PHE A 34 -2.77 1.70 17.37
N THR A 35 -3.93 1.09 17.60
CA THR A 35 -4.08 -0.37 17.55
C THR A 35 -4.01 -0.90 16.12
N SER A 36 -4.48 -0.15 15.12
CA SER A 36 -4.30 -0.50 13.70
C SER A 36 -2.86 -0.38 13.23
N VAL A 37 -2.10 0.63 13.68
CA VAL A 37 -0.65 0.75 13.43
C VAL A 37 0.09 -0.47 13.98
N LEU A 38 -0.15 -0.82 15.25
CA LEU A 38 0.45 -2.01 15.87
C LEU A 38 0.04 -3.29 15.15
N GLY A 39 -1.25 -3.41 14.79
CA GLY A 39 -1.77 -4.52 14.01
C GLY A 39 -1.06 -4.65 12.65
N GLY A 40 -0.82 -3.52 11.96
CA GLY A 40 -0.06 -3.47 10.71
C GLY A 40 1.37 -3.96 10.87
N MET A 41 2.09 -3.53 11.90
CA MET A 41 3.47 -4.00 12.17
C MET A 41 3.52 -5.50 12.44
N LEU A 42 2.59 -6.02 13.26
CA LEU A 42 2.49 -7.45 13.55
C LEU A 42 2.12 -8.26 12.30
N ALA A 43 1.19 -7.77 11.50
CA ALA A 43 0.83 -8.39 10.23
C ALA A 43 2.02 -8.45 9.27
N CYS A 44 2.83 -7.38 9.18
CA CYS A 44 4.04 -7.37 8.37
C CYS A 44 5.02 -8.46 8.81
N LYS A 45 5.27 -8.59 10.11
CA LYS A 45 6.13 -9.65 10.64
C LYS A 45 5.58 -11.05 10.33
N LEU A 46 4.29 -11.26 10.53
CA LEU A 46 3.63 -12.53 10.22
C LEU A 46 3.74 -12.88 8.72
N ILE A 47 3.45 -11.94 7.83
CA ILE A 47 3.51 -12.15 6.38
C ILE A 47 4.95 -12.38 5.92
N TYR A 48 5.92 -11.68 6.49
CA TYR A 48 7.33 -11.91 6.22
C TYR A 48 7.72 -13.36 6.58
N ASP A 49 7.35 -13.83 7.77
CA ASP A 49 7.67 -15.20 8.22
C ASP A 49 6.92 -16.26 7.40
N LEU A 50 5.67 -15.99 7.03
CA LEU A 50 4.90 -16.85 6.13
C LEU A 50 5.53 -16.91 4.73
N THR A 51 5.96 -15.77 4.19
CA THR A 51 6.67 -15.69 2.90
C THR A 51 7.93 -16.53 2.96
N GLN A 52 8.71 -16.42 4.04
CA GLN A 52 9.90 -17.23 4.25
C GLN A 52 9.56 -18.73 4.31
N LEU A 53 8.52 -19.11 5.06
CA LEU A 53 8.07 -20.48 5.21
C LEU A 53 7.67 -21.07 3.84
N VAL A 54 6.76 -20.41 3.14
CA VAL A 54 6.29 -20.85 1.81
C VAL A 54 7.46 -20.89 0.82
N SER A 55 8.34 -19.89 0.83
CA SER A 55 9.48 -19.82 -0.08
C SER A 55 10.45 -20.98 0.09
N ASN A 56 10.70 -21.39 1.34
CA ASN A 56 11.54 -22.55 1.65
C ASN A 56 11.01 -23.87 1.06
N PHE A 57 9.70 -24.07 1.02
CA PHE A 57 9.10 -25.33 0.55
C PHE A 57 8.85 -25.35 -0.95
N TYR A 58 8.46 -24.23 -1.54
CA TYR A 58 7.96 -24.21 -2.92
C TYR A 58 8.94 -23.65 -3.95
N PHE A 59 9.96 -22.87 -3.53
CA PHE A 59 10.83 -22.17 -4.46
C PHE A 59 12.28 -22.66 -4.35
N LYS A 60 12.68 -23.56 -5.26
CA LYS A 60 14.07 -24.05 -5.32
C LYS A 60 15.10 -22.92 -5.43
N SER A 61 14.77 -21.86 -6.19
CA SER A 61 15.63 -20.68 -6.33
C SER A 61 15.92 -19.99 -5.00
N TYR A 62 14.96 -19.99 -4.06
CA TYR A 62 15.11 -19.36 -2.74
C TYR A 62 16.22 -20.01 -1.90
N LEU A 63 16.36 -21.33 -1.98
CA LEU A 63 17.40 -22.09 -1.26
C LEU A 63 18.81 -21.71 -1.73
N GLY A 64 18.97 -21.34 -3.01
CA GLY A 64 20.24 -20.90 -3.59
C GLY A 64 20.62 -19.44 -3.30
N LEU A 65 19.72 -18.66 -2.68
CA LEU A 65 19.95 -17.23 -2.45
C LEU A 65 20.89 -16.99 -1.27
N THR A 66 21.67 -15.91 -1.38
CA THR A 66 22.45 -15.36 -0.27
C THR A 66 21.54 -14.90 0.87
N LYS A 67 22.10 -14.74 2.08
CA LYS A 67 21.34 -14.27 3.25
C LYS A 67 20.61 -12.95 2.97
N ILE A 68 21.27 -12.00 2.32
CA ILE A 68 20.69 -10.68 2.03
C ILE A 68 19.58 -10.76 0.97
N GLN A 69 19.76 -11.57 -0.07
CA GLN A 69 18.74 -11.80 -1.09
C GLN A 69 17.50 -12.50 -0.51
N ARG A 70 17.66 -13.40 0.47
CA ARG A 70 16.50 -13.99 1.17
C ARG A 70 15.74 -12.95 1.98
N VAL A 71 16.44 -12.02 2.63
CA VAL A 71 15.78 -10.91 3.32
C VAL A 71 15.01 -10.03 2.34
N GLU A 72 15.64 -9.64 1.22
CA GLU A 72 14.95 -8.86 0.17
C GLU A 72 13.76 -9.63 -0.41
N TRP A 73 13.91 -10.92 -0.67
CA TRP A 73 12.83 -11.79 -1.15
C TRP A 73 11.63 -11.79 -0.20
N ASN A 74 11.87 -12.01 1.09
CA ASN A 74 10.79 -12.03 2.08
C ASN A 74 10.15 -10.65 2.25
N ASN A 75 10.95 -9.58 2.19
CA ASN A 75 10.47 -8.21 2.23
C ASN A 75 9.57 -7.87 1.03
N ARG A 76 9.93 -8.36 -0.16
CA ARG A 76 9.12 -8.24 -1.37
C ARG A 76 7.80 -9.00 -1.28
N GLY A 77 7.75 -10.12 -0.56
CA GLY A 77 6.49 -10.84 -0.32
C GLY A 77 5.57 -10.05 0.59
N MET A 78 6.13 -9.50 1.67
CA MET A 78 5.42 -8.64 2.62
C MET A 78 4.87 -7.36 1.97
N SER A 79 5.68 -6.65 1.20
CA SER A 79 5.23 -5.47 0.42
C SER A 79 4.23 -5.80 -0.68
N THR A 80 4.34 -6.97 -1.34
CA THR A 80 3.33 -7.41 -2.32
C THR A 80 1.96 -7.59 -1.67
N PHE A 81 1.91 -8.20 -0.49
CA PHE A 81 0.66 -8.39 0.23
C PHE A 81 0.03 -7.07 0.66
N HIS A 82 0.82 -6.17 1.27
CA HIS A 82 0.34 -4.84 1.64
C HIS A 82 -0.17 -4.06 0.43
N ALA A 83 0.58 -4.07 -0.67
CA ALA A 83 0.22 -3.37 -1.88
C ALA A 83 -1.12 -3.85 -2.46
N ILE A 84 -1.37 -5.17 -2.50
CA ILE A 84 -2.67 -5.72 -2.92
C ILE A 84 -3.78 -5.26 -1.98
N TYR A 85 -3.56 -5.41 -0.67
CA TYR A 85 -4.52 -5.01 0.36
C TYR A 85 -4.91 -3.52 0.24
N ILE A 86 -3.92 -2.62 0.24
CA ILE A 86 -4.20 -1.19 0.25
C ILE A 86 -4.74 -0.71 -1.10
N SER A 87 -4.33 -1.31 -2.22
CA SER A 87 -4.87 -0.95 -3.54
C SER A 87 -6.35 -1.28 -3.64
N ILE A 88 -6.77 -2.47 -3.20
CA ILE A 88 -8.18 -2.87 -3.19
C ILE A 88 -9.00 -1.93 -2.32
N MET A 89 -8.53 -1.64 -1.11
CA MET A 89 -9.24 -0.76 -0.18
C MET A 89 -9.30 0.68 -0.69
N SER A 90 -8.21 1.17 -1.29
CA SER A 90 -8.15 2.53 -1.85
C SER A 90 -9.10 2.68 -3.04
N LEU A 91 -9.14 1.69 -3.94
CA LEU A 91 -10.09 1.68 -5.05
C LEU A 91 -11.54 1.68 -4.53
N TYR A 92 -11.84 0.84 -3.53
CA TYR A 92 -13.14 0.81 -2.89
C TYR A 92 -13.55 2.17 -2.33
N PHE A 93 -12.69 2.80 -1.52
CA PHE A 93 -13.02 4.09 -0.92
C PHE A 93 -13.14 5.23 -1.93
N VAL A 94 -12.27 5.27 -2.94
CA VAL A 94 -12.25 6.37 -3.91
C VAL A 94 -13.40 6.28 -4.91
N PHE A 95 -13.80 5.07 -5.33
CA PHE A 95 -14.74 4.90 -6.45
C PHE A 95 -16.07 4.24 -6.08
N TRP A 96 -16.14 3.47 -5.00
CA TRP A 96 -17.34 2.70 -4.64
C TRP A 96 -17.98 3.09 -3.32
N SER A 97 -17.24 3.73 -2.41
CA SER A 97 -17.77 4.18 -1.13
C SER A 97 -18.43 5.54 -1.26
N ASP A 98 -19.54 5.74 -0.55
CA ASP A 98 -20.18 7.06 -0.45
C ASP A 98 -19.42 8.04 0.46
N LEU A 99 -18.37 7.58 1.17
CA LEU A 99 -17.63 8.37 2.18
C LEU A 99 -17.09 9.70 1.63
N PHE A 100 -16.59 9.69 0.39
CA PHE A 100 -15.98 10.83 -0.27
C PHE A 100 -16.84 11.39 -1.42
N SER A 101 -18.13 11.07 -1.44
CA SER A 101 -19.05 11.58 -2.46
C SER A 101 -19.36 13.06 -2.25
N ASP A 102 -19.51 13.82 -3.34
CA ASP A 102 -19.90 15.25 -3.33
C ASP A 102 -21.37 15.49 -2.94
N GLN A 103 -21.99 14.57 -2.21
CA GLN A 103 -23.36 14.76 -1.74
C GLN A 103 -23.41 15.98 -0.82
N ARG A 104 -24.31 16.92 -1.13
CA ARG A 104 -24.46 18.25 -0.48
C ARG A 104 -24.61 18.24 1.06
N HIS A 105 -24.71 17.08 1.69
CA HIS A 105 -24.98 16.94 3.12
C HIS A 105 -23.83 16.27 3.89
N ALA A 106 -22.77 15.80 3.21
CA ALA A 106 -21.70 15.02 3.84
C ALA A 106 -20.58 15.86 4.49
N GLY A 107 -20.48 17.16 4.19
CA GLY A 107 -19.39 18.02 4.68
C GLY A 107 -18.32 18.27 3.62
N LEU A 108 -17.15 18.77 4.05
CA LEU A 108 -16.00 19.00 3.16
C LEU A 108 -15.26 17.68 2.92
N VAL A 109 -15.02 17.30 1.67
CA VAL A 109 -14.38 16.03 1.29
C VAL A 109 -13.00 15.85 1.94
N THR A 110 -12.31 16.95 2.22
CA THR A 110 -11.01 16.98 2.89
C THR A 110 -11.06 16.64 4.38
N PHE A 111 -12.23 16.66 5.00
CA PHE A 111 -12.44 16.35 6.42
C PHE A 111 -13.22 15.04 6.64
N GLN A 112 -13.56 14.34 5.55
CA GLN A 112 -14.27 13.07 5.64
C GLN A 112 -13.34 11.96 6.09
N SER A 113 -13.78 11.21 7.09
CA SER A 113 -13.15 9.98 7.55
C SER A 113 -14.19 9.09 8.22
N SER A 114 -13.87 7.81 8.34
CA SER A 114 -14.66 6.82 9.07
C SER A 114 -13.72 5.96 9.91
N THR A 115 -14.25 5.30 10.94
CA THR A 115 -13.45 4.38 11.76
C THR A 115 -12.79 3.29 10.90
N LEU A 116 -13.49 2.79 9.88
CA LEU A 116 -12.98 1.77 8.95
C LEU A 116 -11.87 2.33 8.05
N SER A 117 -12.05 3.52 7.47
CA SER A 117 -11.02 4.12 6.62
C SER A 117 -9.75 4.44 7.42
N THR A 118 -9.91 5.01 8.61
CA THR A 118 -8.81 5.27 9.54
C THR A 118 -8.09 3.98 9.96
N PHE A 119 -8.82 2.91 10.26
CA PHE A 119 -8.22 1.60 10.58
C PHE A 119 -7.39 1.05 9.42
N ILE A 120 -7.91 1.13 8.19
CA ILE A 120 -7.23 0.62 6.99
C ILE A 120 -5.94 1.40 6.70
N LEU A 121 -5.98 2.73 6.81
CA LEU A 121 -4.80 3.57 6.67
C LEU A 121 -3.80 3.32 7.82
N GLY A 122 -4.27 3.11 9.04
CA GLY A 122 -3.42 2.81 10.20
C GLY A 122 -2.62 1.52 10.03
N ILE A 123 -3.22 0.45 9.46
CA ILE A 123 -2.48 -0.75 9.05
C ILE A 123 -1.35 -0.39 8.07
N SER A 124 -1.60 0.54 7.15
CA SER A 124 -0.59 0.98 6.17
C SER A 124 0.53 1.80 6.82
N VAL A 125 0.24 2.61 7.84
CA VAL A 125 1.29 3.26 8.65
C VAL A 125 2.20 2.21 9.30
N GLY A 126 1.61 1.17 9.89
CA GLY A 126 2.38 0.05 10.46
C GLY A 126 3.29 -0.64 9.44
N TYR A 127 2.80 -0.82 8.21
CA TYR A 127 3.60 -1.31 7.09
C TYR A 127 4.75 -0.36 6.73
N PHE A 128 4.48 0.93 6.51
CA PHE A 128 5.52 1.90 6.14
C PHE A 128 6.62 1.97 7.21
N LEU A 129 6.27 1.90 8.49
CA LEU A 129 7.24 1.85 9.59
C LEU A 129 8.09 0.58 9.56
N ALA A 130 7.46 -0.59 9.39
CA ALA A 130 8.16 -1.87 9.36
C ALA A 130 9.11 -1.97 8.15
N ASP A 131 8.66 -1.58 6.97
CA ASP A 131 9.44 -1.64 5.73
C ASP A 131 10.58 -0.60 5.74
N LEU A 132 10.30 0.64 6.14
CA LEU A 132 11.33 1.68 6.28
C LEU A 132 12.39 1.27 7.31
N GLY A 133 11.97 0.69 8.44
CA GLY A 133 12.89 0.17 9.45
C GLY A 133 13.86 -0.87 8.87
N LEU A 134 13.36 -1.79 8.05
CA LEU A 134 14.19 -2.80 7.40
C LEU A 134 15.12 -2.19 6.33
N ILE A 135 14.60 -1.26 5.50
CA ILE A 135 15.38 -0.54 4.48
C ILE A 135 16.54 0.20 5.12
N VAL A 136 16.29 0.94 6.22
CA VAL A 136 17.32 1.71 6.93
C VAL A 136 18.32 0.78 7.61
N TRP A 137 17.86 -0.28 8.26
CA TRP A 137 18.74 -1.24 8.96
C TRP A 137 19.72 -1.94 8.02
N LEU A 138 19.29 -2.23 6.79
CA LEU A 138 20.09 -2.95 5.80
C LEU A 138 20.62 -2.03 4.69
N TYR A 139 20.51 -0.71 4.83
CA TYR A 139 20.93 0.24 3.81
C TYR A 139 22.41 0.07 3.46
N PRO A 140 22.79 0.08 2.16
CA PRO A 140 21.97 0.29 0.96
C PRO A 140 21.47 -1.02 0.28
N SER A 141 21.48 -2.14 0.98
CA SER A 141 21.31 -3.48 0.39
C SER A 141 19.89 -3.79 -0.10
N LEU A 142 18.87 -3.12 0.45
CA LEU A 142 17.46 -3.33 0.08
C LEU A 142 16.88 -2.24 -0.83
N GLY A 143 17.68 -1.23 -1.17
CA GLY A 143 17.23 -0.10 -1.97
C GLY A 143 18.14 1.12 -1.82
N GLY A 144 18.01 2.06 -2.76
CA GLY A 144 18.70 3.34 -2.71
C GLY A 144 17.92 4.41 -1.94
N MET A 145 18.48 5.63 -1.88
CA MET A 145 17.87 6.79 -1.24
C MET A 145 16.45 7.10 -1.74
N GLU A 146 16.17 6.78 -3.01
CA GLU A 146 14.84 6.89 -3.63
C GLU A 146 13.77 6.14 -2.81
N TYR A 147 14.09 4.96 -2.28
CA TYR A 147 13.16 4.16 -1.47
C TYR A 147 12.96 4.74 -0.08
N VAL A 148 14.03 5.26 0.53
CA VAL A 148 13.97 5.93 1.84
C VAL A 148 13.06 7.15 1.76
N VAL A 149 13.28 8.01 0.76
CA VAL A 149 12.47 9.22 0.54
C VAL A 149 11.02 8.85 0.26
N HIS A 150 10.78 7.88 -0.63
CA HIS A 150 9.43 7.41 -0.94
C HIS A 150 8.67 6.92 0.29
N HIS A 151 9.27 6.02 1.09
CA HIS A 151 8.61 5.44 2.27
C HIS A 151 8.45 6.46 3.39
N SER A 152 9.41 7.37 3.57
CA SER A 152 9.34 8.41 4.61
C SER A 152 8.21 9.41 4.31
N LEU A 153 8.13 9.91 3.08
CA LEU A 153 7.09 10.87 2.68
C LEU A 153 5.71 10.23 2.67
N SER A 154 5.60 9.01 2.12
CA SER A 154 4.33 8.28 2.09
C SER A 154 3.87 7.94 3.51
N GLY A 155 4.76 7.40 4.35
CA GLY A 155 4.46 7.08 5.73
C GLY A 155 4.02 8.31 6.54
N LEU A 156 4.69 9.46 6.36
CA LEU A 156 4.32 10.72 7.01
C LEU A 156 2.92 11.21 6.57
N ALA A 157 2.62 11.18 5.27
CA ALA A 157 1.32 11.60 4.75
C ALA A 157 0.18 10.69 5.24
N VAL A 158 0.40 9.37 5.20
CA VAL A 158 -0.59 8.39 5.67
C VAL A 158 -0.80 8.55 7.18
N ALA A 159 0.26 8.69 7.97
CA ALA A 159 0.17 8.92 9.41
C ALA A 159 -0.61 10.20 9.73
N TYR A 160 -0.31 11.30 9.02
CA TYR A 160 -1.05 12.54 9.15
C TYR A 160 -2.56 12.32 8.93
N SER A 161 -2.94 11.68 7.83
CA SER A 161 -4.36 11.43 7.51
C SER A 161 -5.06 10.50 8.51
N VAL A 162 -4.33 9.58 9.13
CA VAL A 162 -4.85 8.71 10.19
C VAL A 162 -5.12 9.49 11.47
N PHE A 163 -4.15 10.30 11.93
CA PHE A 163 -4.24 10.96 13.24
C PHE A 163 -5.00 12.29 13.22
N SER A 164 -5.08 12.97 12.08
CA SER A 164 -5.88 14.20 11.93
C SER A 164 -7.30 13.93 11.43
N GLY A 165 -7.53 12.81 10.74
CA GLY A 165 -8.77 12.57 9.98
C GLY A 165 -8.88 13.40 8.70
N GLU A 166 -7.88 14.22 8.36
CA GLU A 166 -7.90 15.09 7.19
C GLU A 166 -7.22 14.46 5.97
N GLY A 167 -7.72 14.79 4.78
CA GLY A 167 -7.10 14.46 3.50
C GLY A 167 -7.11 12.98 3.14
N GLN A 168 -7.93 12.15 3.80
CA GLN A 168 -7.97 10.70 3.56
C GLN A 168 -8.28 10.36 2.10
N LEU A 169 -9.15 11.12 1.41
CA LEU A 169 -9.40 10.94 -0.01
C LEU A 169 -8.11 11.00 -0.84
N TYR A 170 -7.31 12.05 -0.67
CA TYR A 170 -6.08 12.23 -1.44
C TYR A 170 -5.03 11.19 -1.07
N THR A 171 -4.96 10.80 0.20
CA THR A 171 -4.11 9.69 0.65
C THR A 171 -4.50 8.39 -0.05
N TYR A 172 -5.79 8.05 -0.13
CA TYR A 172 -6.25 6.87 -0.87
C TYR A 172 -6.02 6.98 -2.37
N MET A 173 -6.27 8.14 -2.99
CA MET A 173 -5.98 8.35 -4.41
C MET A 173 -4.51 8.07 -4.74
N VAL A 174 -3.59 8.53 -3.89
CA VAL A 174 -2.15 8.25 -4.05
C VAL A 174 -1.85 6.76 -3.80
N LEU A 175 -2.45 6.13 -2.79
CA LEU A 175 -2.20 4.73 -2.43
C LEU A 175 -2.69 3.71 -3.47
N ILE A 176 -3.63 4.06 -4.36
CA ILE A 176 -3.96 3.22 -5.54
C ILE A 176 -2.70 2.92 -6.37
N SER A 177 -1.70 3.81 -6.36
CA SER A 177 -0.45 3.59 -7.08
C SER A 177 0.38 2.40 -6.58
N GLU A 178 0.07 1.85 -5.41
CA GLU A 178 0.66 0.61 -4.91
C GLU A 178 0.27 -0.61 -5.76
N ILE A 179 -0.75 -0.51 -6.63
CA ILE A 179 -1.14 -1.60 -7.52
C ILE A 179 0.01 -2.03 -8.47
N THR A 180 1.00 -1.16 -8.69
CA THR A 180 2.19 -1.49 -9.49
C THR A 180 3.23 -2.31 -8.71
N THR A 181 3.23 -2.26 -7.38
CA THR A 181 4.26 -2.86 -6.52
C THR A 181 4.35 -4.38 -6.68
N PRO A 182 3.24 -5.15 -6.74
CA PRO A 182 3.29 -6.58 -7.04
C PRO A 182 4.03 -6.91 -8.34
N GLU A 183 3.84 -6.10 -9.39
CA GLU A 183 4.46 -6.33 -10.68
C GLU A 183 5.96 -6.01 -10.66
N ILE A 184 6.37 -4.95 -9.95
CA ILE A 184 7.80 -4.64 -9.72
C ILE A 184 8.48 -5.76 -8.94
N ASN A 185 7.81 -6.29 -7.89
CA ASN A 185 8.31 -7.41 -7.11
C ASN A 185 8.38 -8.70 -7.94
N MET A 186 7.36 -8.98 -8.75
CA MET A 186 7.35 -10.13 -9.65
C MET A 186 8.49 -10.06 -10.67
N ARG A 187 8.77 -8.88 -11.23
CA ARG A 187 9.92 -8.69 -12.12
C ARG A 187 11.23 -9.03 -11.44
N TRP A 188 11.39 -8.60 -10.19
CA TRP A 188 12.57 -8.91 -9.40
C TRP A 188 12.67 -10.42 -9.09
N TYR A 189 11.57 -11.09 -8.73
CA TYR A 189 11.58 -12.55 -8.52
C TYR A 189 12.00 -13.30 -9.77
N LEU A 190 11.48 -12.92 -10.93
CA LEU A 190 11.85 -13.51 -12.22
C LEU A 190 13.33 -13.25 -12.55
N ASP A 191 13.84 -12.05 -12.28
CA ASP A 191 15.27 -11.72 -12.42
C ASP A 191 16.14 -12.62 -11.54
N THR A 192 15.86 -12.63 -10.24
CA THR A 192 16.58 -13.38 -9.20
C THR A 192 16.52 -14.89 -9.43
N ALA A 193 15.46 -15.40 -10.06
CA ALA A 193 15.34 -16.80 -10.47
C ALA A 193 16.06 -17.12 -11.81
N GLY A 194 16.76 -16.16 -12.42
CA GLY A 194 17.47 -16.35 -13.69
C GLY A 194 16.56 -16.34 -14.94
N MET A 195 15.32 -15.87 -14.80
CA MET A 195 14.27 -15.97 -15.82
C MET A 195 14.13 -14.73 -16.73
N LYS A 196 15.16 -13.87 -16.84
CA LYS A 196 15.13 -12.64 -17.68
C LYS A 196 14.75 -12.87 -19.14
N ARG A 197 15.05 -14.06 -19.69
CA ARG A 197 14.79 -14.41 -21.09
C ARG A 197 13.41 -15.07 -21.31
N SER A 198 12.66 -15.32 -20.24
CA SER A 198 11.36 -15.99 -20.31
C SER A 198 10.27 -15.12 -20.92
N CYS A 199 9.20 -15.75 -21.41
CA CYS A 199 7.99 -15.03 -21.84
C CYS A 199 7.34 -14.30 -20.65
N ALA A 200 7.35 -14.90 -19.45
CA ALA A 200 6.83 -14.28 -18.24
C ALA A 200 7.48 -12.93 -17.92
N TYR A 201 8.81 -12.82 -18.06
CA TYR A 201 9.54 -11.57 -17.84
C TYR A 201 9.19 -10.47 -18.85
N LEU A 202 8.90 -10.85 -20.10
CA LEU A 202 8.41 -9.93 -21.13
C LEU A 202 7.00 -9.45 -20.81
N ILE A 203 6.07 -10.37 -20.56
CA ILE A 203 4.66 -10.05 -20.25
C ILE A 203 4.58 -9.14 -19.03
N ASN A 204 5.26 -9.49 -17.93
CA ASN A 204 5.33 -8.65 -16.74
C ASN A 204 5.90 -7.25 -17.06
N GLY A 205 6.88 -7.12 -17.95
CA GLY A 205 7.39 -5.81 -18.39
C GLY A 205 6.35 -4.94 -19.11
N ILE A 206 5.51 -5.57 -19.94
CA ILE A 206 4.41 -4.88 -20.62
C ILE A 206 3.33 -4.48 -19.61
N VAL A 207 2.98 -5.37 -18.67
CA VAL A 207 2.01 -5.08 -17.60
C VAL A 207 2.49 -3.92 -16.74
N ILE A 208 3.77 -3.90 -16.32
CA ILE A 208 4.37 -2.79 -15.58
C ILE A 208 4.22 -1.47 -16.33
N PHE A 209 4.50 -1.45 -17.64
CA PHE A 209 4.38 -0.24 -18.43
C PHE A 209 2.97 0.36 -18.37
N PHE A 210 1.95 -0.45 -18.64
CA PHE A 210 0.55 0.02 -18.62
C PHE A 210 0.06 0.35 -17.21
N ALA A 211 0.37 -0.51 -16.23
CA ALA A 211 0.00 -0.27 -14.83
C ALA A 211 0.63 1.05 -14.31
N TRP A 212 1.89 1.32 -14.65
CA TRP A 212 2.58 2.55 -14.28
C TRP A 212 1.97 3.78 -14.95
N LEU A 213 1.70 3.71 -16.25
CA LEU A 213 1.05 4.79 -16.98
C LEU A 213 -0.29 5.17 -16.33
N ILE A 214 -1.13 4.17 -16.04
CA ILE A 214 -2.47 4.40 -15.49
C ILE A 214 -2.39 4.87 -14.03
N ALA A 215 -1.76 4.08 -13.16
CA ALA A 215 -1.83 4.28 -11.71
C ALA A 215 -0.83 5.32 -11.17
N ARG A 216 0.25 5.64 -11.89
CA ARG A 216 1.31 6.54 -11.42
C ARG A 216 1.48 7.81 -12.24
N ILE A 217 1.01 7.84 -13.50
CA ILE A 217 1.06 9.05 -14.34
C ILE A 217 -0.32 9.68 -14.45
N LEU A 218 -1.30 8.97 -15.02
CA LEU A 218 -2.64 9.50 -15.25
C LEU A 218 -3.36 9.78 -13.93
N LEU A 219 -3.32 8.83 -12.99
CA LEU A 219 -3.95 9.01 -11.68
C LEU A 219 -3.34 10.17 -10.88
N PHE A 220 -2.02 10.36 -10.91
CA PHE A 220 -1.40 11.51 -10.25
C PHE A 220 -1.84 12.83 -10.88
N GLY A 221 -1.92 12.89 -12.22
CA GLY A 221 -2.51 14.04 -12.92
C GLY A 221 -3.95 14.31 -12.48
N TYR A 222 -4.76 13.26 -12.35
CA TYR A 222 -6.12 13.35 -11.84
C TYR A 222 -6.16 13.83 -10.38
N THR A 223 -5.29 13.33 -9.49
CA THR A 223 -5.20 13.79 -8.10
C THR A 223 -4.93 15.30 -8.03
N PHE A 224 -3.99 15.82 -8.81
CA PHE A 224 -3.72 17.28 -8.85
C PHE A 224 -4.92 18.07 -9.38
N TYR A 225 -5.57 17.56 -10.43
CA TYR A 225 -6.77 18.17 -10.97
C TYR A 225 -7.90 18.21 -9.93
N HIS A 226 -8.12 17.12 -9.19
CA HIS A 226 -9.12 17.05 -8.14
C HIS A 226 -8.83 18.01 -6.98
N VAL A 227 -7.56 18.09 -6.55
CA VAL A 227 -7.10 19.06 -5.55
C VAL A 227 -7.34 20.49 -6.02
N TYR A 228 -7.09 20.80 -7.30
CA TYR A 228 -7.35 22.11 -7.89
C TYR A 228 -8.85 22.48 -7.85
N LEU A 229 -9.73 21.54 -8.21
CA LEU A 229 -11.18 21.77 -8.16
C LEU A 229 -11.71 22.00 -6.73
N HIS A 230 -11.09 21.36 -5.74
CA HIS A 230 -11.49 21.42 -4.32
C HIS A 230 -10.54 22.29 -3.49
N TYR A 231 -9.86 23.24 -4.14
CA TYR A 231 -8.84 24.06 -3.49
C TYR A 231 -9.39 24.83 -2.28
N ASP A 232 -10.63 25.29 -2.35
CA ASP A 232 -11.32 25.99 -1.26
C ASP A 232 -11.50 25.13 -0.01
N GLN A 233 -11.51 23.81 -0.16
CA GLN A 233 -11.58 22.85 0.95
C GLN A 233 -10.20 22.51 1.50
N VAL A 234 -9.20 22.48 0.62
CA VAL A 234 -7.80 22.17 0.97
C VAL A 234 -7.17 23.30 1.78
N ILE A 235 -7.45 24.56 1.46
CA ILE A 235 -6.94 25.71 2.24
C ILE A 235 -7.53 25.81 3.66
N LYS A 236 -8.62 25.10 3.94
CA LYS A 236 -9.23 25.03 5.27
C LYS A 236 -8.58 23.98 6.17
N MET A 237 -7.84 23.03 5.60
CA MET A 237 -7.11 22.00 6.35
C MET A 237 -6.06 22.62 7.27
N HIS A 238 -5.62 21.89 8.28
CA HIS A 238 -4.49 22.31 9.07
C HIS A 238 -3.24 22.51 8.18
N VAL A 239 -2.36 23.46 8.55
CA VAL A 239 -1.22 23.88 7.72
C VAL A 239 -0.34 22.71 7.29
N ILE A 240 -0.17 21.71 8.17
CA ILE A 240 0.57 20.47 7.86
C ILE A 240 -0.14 19.68 6.76
N GLY A 241 -1.46 19.50 6.86
CA GLY A 241 -2.26 18.79 5.85
C GLY A 241 -2.25 19.49 4.50
N TYR A 242 -2.40 20.82 4.49
CA TYR A 242 -2.25 21.63 3.29
C TYR A 242 -0.89 21.38 2.62
N LEU A 243 0.21 21.44 3.38
CA LEU A 243 1.55 21.19 2.85
C LEU A 243 1.73 19.75 2.34
N LEU A 244 1.16 18.76 3.01
CA LEU A 244 1.28 17.36 2.63
C LEU A 244 0.48 17.02 1.37
N VAL A 245 -0.74 17.55 1.22
CA VAL A 245 -1.60 17.32 0.04
C VAL A 245 -0.94 17.81 -1.26
N PHE A 246 -0.15 18.89 -1.20
CA PHE A 246 0.60 19.35 -2.36
C PHE A 246 2.01 18.74 -2.43
N GLY A 247 2.75 18.78 -1.33
CA GLY A 247 4.18 18.45 -1.30
C GLY A 247 4.44 16.98 -1.61
N VAL A 248 3.74 16.06 -0.94
CA VAL A 248 4.01 14.62 -1.08
C VAL A 248 3.65 14.12 -2.48
N PRO A 249 2.44 14.36 -3.03
CA PRO A 249 2.13 13.96 -4.41
C PRO A 249 3.06 14.59 -5.44
N THR A 250 3.58 15.80 -5.21
CA THR A 250 4.54 16.46 -6.12
C THR A 250 5.86 15.72 -6.16
N VAL A 251 6.45 15.42 -5.00
CA VAL A 251 7.72 14.68 -4.94
C VAL A 251 7.54 13.27 -5.51
N LEU A 252 6.47 12.57 -5.11
CA LEU A 252 6.16 11.24 -5.62
C LEU A 252 5.88 11.24 -7.14
N GLY A 253 5.20 12.27 -7.66
CA GLY A 253 4.95 12.44 -9.09
C GLY A 253 6.24 12.62 -9.90
N MET A 254 7.19 13.43 -9.41
CA MET A 254 8.51 13.56 -10.03
C MET A 254 9.27 12.23 -10.07
N MET A 255 9.26 11.50 -8.95
CA MET A 255 9.87 10.17 -8.88
C MET A 255 9.20 9.18 -9.84
N ASN A 256 7.86 9.21 -9.94
CA ASN A 256 7.09 8.39 -10.87
C ASN A 256 7.45 8.67 -12.33
N LEU A 257 7.67 9.93 -12.71
CA LEU A 257 8.14 10.31 -14.05
C LEU A 257 9.57 9.79 -14.32
N MET A 258 10.48 9.94 -13.36
CA MET A 258 11.85 9.41 -13.47
C MET A 258 11.86 7.90 -13.68
N TRP A 259 11.11 7.16 -12.86
CA TRP A 259 10.99 5.71 -12.97
C TRP A 259 10.26 5.26 -14.24
N PHE A 260 9.24 5.99 -14.68
CA PHE A 260 8.57 5.71 -15.95
C PHE A 260 9.55 5.82 -17.14
N GLY A 261 10.43 6.82 -17.12
CA GLY A 261 11.52 6.93 -18.09
C GLY A 261 12.45 5.72 -18.09
N LYS A 262 12.77 5.15 -16.90
CA LYS A 262 13.55 3.90 -16.78
C LYS A 262 12.77 2.70 -17.36
N ILE A 263 11.46 2.61 -17.11
CA ILE A 263 10.59 1.53 -17.60
C ILE A 263 10.49 1.57 -19.14
N VAL A 264 10.24 2.73 -19.73
CA VAL A 264 10.18 2.93 -21.19
C VAL A 264 11.48 2.46 -21.84
N LYS A 265 12.64 2.94 -21.34
CA LYS A 265 13.96 2.54 -21.85
C LYS A 265 14.18 1.02 -21.72
N GLY A 266 13.77 0.43 -20.59
CA GLY A 266 13.87 -1.00 -20.34
C GLY A 266 13.02 -1.84 -21.30
N LEU A 267 11.80 -1.39 -21.59
CA LEU A 267 10.89 -2.06 -22.53
C LEU A 267 11.42 -1.97 -23.97
N MET A 268 11.83 -0.79 -24.43
CA MET A 268 12.42 -0.60 -25.75
C MET A 268 13.62 -1.51 -25.99
N LYS A 269 14.53 -1.62 -25.00
CA LYS A 269 15.71 -2.50 -25.08
C LYS A 269 15.34 -3.99 -25.13
N THR A 270 14.22 -4.39 -24.51
CA THR A 270 13.75 -5.77 -24.56
C THR A 270 13.17 -6.10 -25.92
N ILE A 271 12.41 -5.17 -26.51
CA ILE A 271 11.79 -5.32 -27.83
C ILE A 271 12.87 -5.31 -28.93
N SER A 272 13.84 -4.40 -28.87
CA SER A 272 14.89 -4.27 -29.90
C SER A 272 15.88 -5.44 -29.96
N LYS A 273 15.86 -6.35 -28.98
CA LYS A 273 16.75 -7.52 -28.89
C LYS A 273 16.09 -8.81 -29.35
N ARG A 274 14.81 -8.76 -29.72
CA ARG A 274 14.07 -9.84 -30.35
C ARG A 274 13.94 -9.54 -31.83
#